data_AF-A0AAJ8B297-F1
#
_entry.id   AF-A0AAJ8B297-F1
#
_cell.length_a   1.000
_cell.length_b   1.000
_cell.length_c   1.000
_cell.angle_alpha   90.00
_cell.angle_beta   90.00
_cell.angle_gamma   90.00
#
_symmetry.space_group_name_H-M   'P 1'
#
loop_
_entity.id
_entity.type
_entity.pdbx_description
1 polymer ?
#
loop_
_entity_poly.entity_id
_entity_poly.type
_entity_poly.pdbx_seq_one_letter_code
_entity_poly.pdbx_strand_id
1 'polypeptide(L)'
;MLPHHFLDGAPPKTAVISGADGRLSDHHLEELYKERNLLLGEIDREERERCWYFSQLEALSQKLAQLPRIDTFSLQMDLIRQQLEFEAQKVRSVMEERFGTSDEMVQRTQMRVARLEQLEKELHEARGSQESQLQVRHTVHTRIHTLHNVHNQMYYTKKHT
;
A
#
# COMPACT_ATOMS: atom_id res chain seq x y z
N MET A 1 62.70 -47.32 -39.69
CA MET A 1 61.25 -47.37 -39.97
C MET A 1 60.55 -46.58 -38.87
N LEU A 2 59.86 -45.49 -39.22
CA LEU A 2 58.95 -44.76 -38.34
C LEU A 2 57.58 -45.47 -38.32
N PRO A 3 56.86 -45.39 -37.19
CA PRO A 3 55.42 -45.17 -37.28
C PRO A 3 54.98 -43.95 -36.47
N HIS A 4 54.18 -43.13 -37.14
CA HIS A 4 53.33 -42.09 -36.58
C HIS A 4 52.21 -42.69 -35.72
N HIS A 5 51.94 -42.14 -34.54
CA HIS A 5 50.58 -41.96 -34.04
C HIS A 5 50.50 -40.63 -33.27
N PHE A 6 49.53 -39.84 -33.70
CA PHE A 6 49.26 -38.45 -33.35
C PHE A 6 48.03 -38.41 -32.44
N LEU A 7 48.17 -37.64 -31.36
CA LEU A 7 47.17 -36.99 -30.51
C LEU A 7 46.27 -37.77 -29.52
N ASP A 8 46.23 -37.12 -28.36
CA ASP A 8 45.10 -36.77 -27.50
C ASP A 8 44.57 -37.75 -26.45
N GLY A 9 44.34 -37.18 -25.27
CA GLY A 9 43.78 -37.89 -24.12
C GLY A 9 44.19 -37.33 -22.77
N ALA A 10 44.44 -36.02 -22.64
CA ALA A 10 44.39 -35.41 -21.32
C ALA A 10 42.92 -35.42 -20.83
N PRO A 11 42.64 -35.79 -19.58
CA PRO A 11 41.26 -35.90 -19.10
C PRO A 11 40.61 -34.51 -19.12
N PRO A 12 39.34 -34.36 -19.58
CA PRO A 12 38.67 -33.09 -19.46
C PRO A 12 38.45 -32.83 -17.97
N LYS A 13 39.20 -31.85 -17.47
CA LYS A 13 38.99 -31.21 -16.18
C LYS A 13 37.52 -30.82 -16.09
N THR A 14 36.87 -31.26 -15.02
CA THR A 14 35.54 -30.86 -14.59
C THR A 14 35.42 -29.33 -14.64
N ALA A 15 34.84 -28.80 -15.72
CA ALA A 15 34.39 -27.44 -15.75
C ALA A 15 33.10 -27.39 -14.94
N VAL A 16 33.25 -27.07 -13.66
CA VAL A 16 32.13 -26.72 -12.78
C VAL A 16 31.49 -25.47 -13.37
N ILE A 17 30.39 -25.66 -14.12
CA ILE A 17 29.53 -24.57 -14.57
C ILE A 17 28.69 -24.13 -13.36
N SER A 18 29.34 -23.48 -12.38
CA SER A 18 28.67 -22.82 -11.24
C SER A 18 28.50 -21.31 -11.48
N GLY A 19 28.33 -20.89 -12.74
CA GLY A 19 28.17 -19.48 -13.10
C GLY A 19 26.75 -19.06 -13.53
N ALA A 20 25.86 -20.01 -13.80
CA ALA A 20 24.49 -19.72 -14.25
C ALA A 20 23.51 -19.46 -13.09
N ASP A 21 23.71 -20.15 -11.97
CA ASP A 21 22.81 -20.12 -10.81
C ASP A 21 22.82 -18.76 -10.08
N GLY A 22 24.01 -18.17 -9.90
CA GLY A 22 24.16 -16.87 -9.26
C GLY A 22 23.50 -15.70 -10.02
N ARG A 23 23.46 -15.75 -11.37
CA ARG A 23 22.81 -14.71 -12.18
C ARG A 23 21.29 -14.80 -12.15
N LEU A 24 20.75 -16.01 -12.08
CA LEU A 24 19.31 -16.23 -11.96
C LEU A 24 18.81 -15.85 -10.55
N SER A 25 19.59 -16.16 -9.52
CA SER A 25 19.32 -15.75 -8.14
C SER A 25 19.37 -14.22 -7.98
N ASP A 26 20.34 -13.54 -8.59
CA ASP A 26 20.46 -12.08 -8.56
C ASP A 26 19.28 -11.38 -9.28
N HIS A 27 18.92 -11.86 -10.48
CA HIS A 27 17.73 -11.38 -11.19
C HIS A 27 16.45 -11.62 -10.39
N HIS A 28 16.27 -12.80 -9.79
CA HIS A 28 15.09 -13.09 -9.00
C HIS A 28 14.95 -12.15 -7.80
N LEU A 29 16.06 -11.90 -7.09
CA LEU A 29 16.12 -10.97 -5.97
C LEU A 29 15.77 -9.54 -6.41
N GLU A 30 16.26 -9.09 -7.56
CA GLU A 30 15.92 -7.77 -8.10
C GLU A 30 14.41 -7.62 -8.36
N GLU A 31 13.77 -8.65 -8.92
CA GLU A 31 12.33 -8.64 -9.18
C GLU A 31 11.50 -8.58 -7.88
N LEU A 32 11.91 -9.31 -6.84
CA LEU A 32 11.27 -9.22 -5.53
C LEU A 32 11.36 -7.80 -4.93
N TYR A 33 12.50 -7.13 -5.09
CA TYR A 33 12.66 -5.73 -4.67
C TYR A 33 11.77 -4.78 -5.47
N LYS A 34 11.72 -4.95 -6.78
CA LYS A 34 10.87 -4.14 -7.66
C LYS A 34 9.41 -4.27 -7.27
N GLU A 35 8.92 -5.49 -7.07
CA GLU A 35 7.53 -5.73 -6.70
C GLU A 35 7.21 -5.12 -5.33
N ARG A 36 8.05 -5.37 -4.32
CA ARG A 36 7.88 -4.80 -2.97
C ARG A 36 7.82 -3.28 -3.02
N ASN A 37 8.75 -2.65 -3.73
CA ASN A 37 8.83 -1.19 -3.82
C ASN A 37 7.67 -0.60 -4.62
N LEU A 38 7.24 -1.27 -5.69
CA LEU A 38 6.04 -0.90 -6.45
C LEU A 38 4.81 -0.91 -5.54
N LEU A 39 4.60 -2.01 -4.82
CA LEU A 39 3.47 -2.20 -3.93
C LEU A 39 3.43 -1.17 -2.79
N LEU A 40 4.59 -0.89 -2.18
CA LEU A 40 4.72 0.19 -1.19
C LEU A 40 4.42 1.56 -1.81
N GLY A 41 4.93 1.84 -3.02
CA GLY A 41 4.67 3.09 -3.73
C GLY A 41 3.19 3.31 -4.07
N GLU A 42 2.47 2.24 -4.42
CA GLU A 42 1.03 2.27 -4.65
C GLU A 42 0.25 2.54 -3.36
N ILE A 43 0.60 1.87 -2.27
CA ILE A 43 -0.01 2.11 -0.94
C ILE A 43 0.22 3.56 -0.50
N ASP A 44 1.44 4.07 -0.65
CA ASP A 44 1.81 5.43 -0.30
C ASP A 44 1.02 6.47 -1.09
N ARG A 45 0.85 6.23 -2.39
CA ARG A 45 0.10 7.13 -3.27
C ARG A 45 -1.37 7.15 -2.88
N GLU A 46 -1.97 5.98 -2.71
CA GLU A 46 -3.36 5.85 -2.34
C GLU A 46 -3.65 6.50 -0.98
N GLU A 47 -2.77 6.31 0.01
CA GLU A 47 -2.93 6.93 1.33
C GLU A 47 -2.82 8.46 1.27
N ARG A 48 -1.89 9.00 0.48
CA ARG A 48 -1.81 10.46 0.26
C ARG A 48 -3.08 11.03 -0.35
N GLU A 49 -3.63 10.35 -1.36
CA GLU A 49 -4.88 10.78 -1.98
C GLU A 49 -6.05 10.70 -0.99
N ARG A 50 -6.15 9.62 -0.21
CA ARG A 50 -7.15 9.48 0.86
C ARG A 50 -7.04 10.61 1.89
N CYS A 51 -5.84 10.90 2.39
CA CYS A 51 -5.61 12.01 3.32
C CYS A 51 -6.08 13.35 2.75
N TRP A 52 -5.90 13.58 1.45
CA TRP A 52 -6.41 14.78 0.78
C TRP A 52 -7.95 14.84 0.83
N TYR A 53 -8.65 13.75 0.51
CA TYR A 53 -10.12 13.69 0.63
C TYR A 53 -10.59 13.91 2.08
N PHE A 54 -9.90 13.32 3.06
CA PHE A 54 -10.23 13.52 4.48
C PHE A 54 -10.03 14.96 4.93
N SER A 55 -8.98 15.62 4.47
CA SER A 55 -8.74 17.03 4.78
C SER A 55 -9.89 17.91 4.26
N GLN A 56 -10.47 17.57 3.10
CA GLN A 56 -11.65 18.27 2.58
C GLN A 56 -12.90 18.02 3.43
N LEU A 57 -13.13 16.77 3.84
CA LEU A 57 -14.25 16.42 4.71
C LEU A 57 -14.14 17.08 6.09
N GLU A 58 -12.93 17.13 6.66
CA GLU A 58 -12.65 17.81 7.92
C GLU A 58 -12.95 19.31 7.82
N ALA A 59 -12.50 19.97 6.75
CA ALA A 59 -12.81 21.38 6.52
C ALA A 59 -14.32 21.66 6.44
N LEU A 60 -15.09 20.78 5.78
CA LEU A 60 -16.55 20.87 5.72
C LEU A 60 -17.20 20.64 7.09
N SER A 61 -16.71 19.66 7.86
CA SER A 61 -17.17 19.39 9.22
C SER A 61 -16.91 20.57 10.16
N GLN A 62 -15.74 21.19 10.07
CA GLN A 62 -15.41 22.38 10.84
C GLN A 62 -16.32 23.56 10.50
N LYS A 63 -16.63 23.79 9.22
CA LYS A 63 -17.58 24.81 8.80
C LYS A 63 -18.98 24.56 9.37
N LEU A 64 -19.46 23.32 9.31
CA LEU A 64 -20.74 22.92 9.91
C LEU A 64 -20.76 23.17 11.43
N ALA A 65 -19.68 22.83 12.14
CA ALA A 65 -19.57 23.01 13.58
C ALA A 65 -19.53 24.49 14.02
N GLN A 66 -19.04 25.38 13.15
CA GLN A 66 -18.96 26.82 13.37
C GLN A 66 -20.26 27.57 13.06
N LEU A 67 -21.25 26.90 12.43
CA LEU A 67 -22.54 27.54 12.19
C LEU A 67 -23.17 27.96 13.53
N PRO A 68 -23.70 29.19 13.62
CA PRO A 68 -24.32 29.67 14.85
C PRO A 68 -25.39 28.69 15.33
N ARG A 69 -25.30 28.25 16.59
CA ARG A 69 -26.28 27.35 17.22
C ARG A 69 -27.53 28.08 17.72
N ILE A 70 -27.74 29.32 17.30
CA ILE A 70 -28.78 30.18 17.86
C ILE A 70 -30.13 29.52 17.52
N ASP A 71 -30.97 29.32 18.54
CA ASP A 71 -32.28 28.66 18.49
C ASP A 71 -33.33 29.36 17.59
N THR A 72 -32.92 30.36 16.81
CA THR A 72 -33.73 31.05 15.82
C THR A 72 -33.46 30.49 14.43
N PHE A 73 -34.37 29.61 13.98
CA PHE A 73 -34.47 29.12 12.61
C PHE A 73 -34.43 30.29 11.62
N SER A 74 -33.28 30.48 10.96
CA SER A 74 -33.21 31.31 9.77
C SER A 74 -33.09 30.39 8.57
N LEU A 75 -34.02 30.52 7.63
CA LEU A 75 -34.02 29.77 6.37
C LEU A 75 -32.65 29.81 5.68
N GLN A 76 -31.95 30.94 5.78
CA GLN A 76 -30.60 31.12 5.25
C GLN A 76 -29.58 30.17 5.91
N MET A 77 -29.62 29.98 7.23
CA MET A 77 -28.73 29.06 7.93
C MET A 77 -29.01 27.60 7.55
N ASP A 78 -30.28 27.23 7.41
CA ASP A 78 -30.67 25.89 6.98
C ASP A 78 -30.16 25.60 5.56
N LEU A 79 -30.28 26.57 4.65
CA LEU A 79 -29.74 26.46 3.29
C LEU A 79 -28.21 26.31 3.30
N ILE A 80 -27.49 27.07 4.14
CA ILE A 80 -26.03 26.93 4.26
C ILE A 80 -25.65 25.54 4.78
N ARG A 81 -26.38 25.03 5.78
CA ARG A 81 -26.16 23.69 6.34
C ARG A 81 -26.36 22.61 5.28
N GLN A 82 -27.51 22.65 4.58
CA GLN A 82 -27.83 21.70 3.51
C GLN A 82 -26.79 21.73 2.39
N GLN A 83 -26.29 22.92 2.03
CA GLN A 83 -25.24 23.05 1.02
C GLN A 83 -23.93 22.37 1.46
N LEU A 84 -23.49 22.60 2.70
CA LEU A 84 -22.27 21.98 3.23
C LEU A 84 -22.40 20.45 3.35
N GLU A 85 -23.57 19.96 3.76
CA GLU A 85 -23.87 18.52 3.82
C GLU A 85 -23.85 17.88 2.43
N PHE A 86 -24.42 18.57 1.44
CA PHE A 86 -24.40 18.13 0.05
C PHE A 86 -22.97 18.06 -0.50
N GLU A 87 -22.14 19.06 -0.23
CA GLU A 87 -20.72 19.05 -0.61
C GLU A 87 -19.97 17.88 0.04
N ALA A 88 -20.20 17.64 1.34
CA ALA A 88 -19.58 16.52 2.04
C ALA A 88 -20.01 15.17 1.45
N GLN A 89 -21.29 15.05 1.07
CA GLN A 89 -21.80 13.85 0.41
C GLN A 89 -21.19 13.65 -0.97
N LYS A 90 -21.02 14.71 -1.75
CA LYS A 90 -20.35 14.67 -3.04
C LYS A 90 -18.90 14.20 -2.91
N VAL A 91 -18.16 14.73 -1.94
CA VAL A 91 -16.77 14.32 -1.67
C VAL A 91 -16.71 12.83 -1.32
N ARG A 92 -17.62 12.33 -0.47
CA ARG A 92 -17.72 10.90 -0.15
C ARG A 92 -18.02 10.04 -1.37
N SER A 93 -18.96 10.47 -2.22
CA SER A 93 -19.32 9.74 -3.46
C SER A 93 -18.13 9.62 -4.40
N VAL A 94 -17.40 10.71 -4.66
CA VAL A 94 -16.20 10.70 -5.51
C VAL A 94 -15.10 9.83 -4.90
N MET A 95 -14.97 9.85 -3.58
CA MET A 95 -14.01 9.01 -2.87
C MET A 95 -14.35 7.52 -3.01
N GLU A 96 -15.62 7.15 -2.88
CA GLU A 96 -16.11 5.77 -3.06
C GLU A 96 -15.97 5.30 -4.51
N GLU A 97 -16.23 6.16 -5.50
CA GLU A 97 -15.96 5.85 -6.92
C GLU A 97 -14.46 5.61 -7.19
N ARG A 98 -13.57 6.28 -6.44
CA ARG A 98 -12.12 6.18 -6.60
C ARG A 98 -11.53 4.98 -5.87
N PHE A 99 -11.97 4.69 -4.65
CA PHE A 99 -11.37 3.67 -3.79
C PHE A 99 -12.29 2.49 -3.50
N GLY A 100 -13.48 2.44 -4.10
CA GLY A 100 -14.50 1.48 -3.72
C GLY A 100 -15.08 1.74 -2.33
N THR A 101 -15.93 0.83 -1.92
CA THR A 101 -16.54 0.79 -0.60
C THR A 101 -15.48 0.62 0.50
N SER A 102 -15.87 0.92 1.73
CA SER A 102 -15.01 0.69 2.91
C SER A 102 -14.54 -0.77 2.99
N ASP A 103 -15.42 -1.73 2.72
CA ASP A 103 -15.11 -3.16 2.82
C ASP A 103 -14.12 -3.60 1.73
N GLU A 104 -14.34 -3.18 0.48
CA GLU A 104 -13.41 -3.47 -0.63
C GLU A 104 -12.01 -2.91 -0.38
N MET A 105 -11.93 -1.75 0.27
CA MET A 105 -10.66 -1.13 0.62
C MET A 105 -9.94 -1.84 1.78
N VAL A 106 -10.68 -2.30 2.79
CA VAL A 106 -10.13 -3.16 3.84
C VAL A 106 -9.59 -4.45 3.25
N GLN A 107 -10.37 -5.12 2.39
CA GLN A 107 -9.95 -6.34 1.70
C GLN A 107 -8.71 -6.11 0.84
N ARG A 108 -8.68 -5.06 0.02
CA ARG A 108 -7.52 -4.69 -0.80
C ARG A 108 -6.29 -4.42 0.05
N THR A 109 -6.43 -3.71 1.17
CA THR A 109 -5.32 -3.50 2.11
C THR A 109 -4.81 -4.83 2.66
N GLN A 110 -5.70 -5.71 3.10
CA GLN A 110 -5.33 -7.03 3.63
C GLN A 110 -4.58 -7.87 2.59
N MET A 111 -5.04 -7.88 1.33
CA MET A 111 -4.33 -8.57 0.24
C MET A 111 -2.93 -8.00 0.00
N ARG A 112 -2.78 -6.67 -0.02
CA ARG A 112 -1.48 -6.01 -0.19
C ARG A 112 -0.54 -6.30 0.98
N VAL A 113 -1.06 -6.34 2.20
CA VAL A 113 -0.30 -6.70 3.41
C VAL A 113 0.19 -8.14 3.33
N ALA A 114 -0.70 -9.08 3.03
CA ALA A 114 -0.34 -10.49 2.87
C ALA A 114 0.73 -10.67 1.78
N ARG A 115 0.63 -9.93 0.66
CA ARG A 115 1.66 -9.98 -0.38
C ARG A 115 3.00 -9.40 0.07
N LEU A 116 3.00 -8.29 0.81
CA LEU A 116 4.24 -7.73 1.38
C LEU A 116 4.90 -8.70 2.35
N GLU A 117 4.14 -9.35 3.23
CA GLU A 117 4.67 -10.36 4.17
C GLU A 117 5.29 -11.55 3.41
N GLN A 118 4.63 -11.99 2.35
CA GLN A 118 5.15 -13.05 1.49
C GLN A 118 6.43 -12.64 0.76
N LEU A 119 6.48 -11.42 0.21
CA LEU A 119 7.69 -10.87 -0.43
C LEU A 119 8.86 -10.76 0.55
N GLU A 120 8.63 -10.34 1.79
CA GLU A 120 9.67 -10.27 2.81
C GLU A 120 10.23 -11.65 3.17
N LYS A 121 9.36 -12.68 3.19
CA LYS A 121 9.79 -14.07 3.39
C LYS A 121 10.66 -14.56 2.22
N GLU A 122 10.21 -14.37 0.98
CA GLU A 122 10.96 -14.74 -0.23
C GLU A 122 12.30 -14.00 -0.30
N LEU A 123 12.32 -12.71 0.04
CA LEU A 123 13.54 -11.90 0.11
C LEU A 123 14.52 -12.39 1.18
N HIS A 124 14.01 -12.82 2.34
CA HIS A 124 14.84 -13.35 3.41
C HIS A 124 15.45 -14.71 3.04
N GLU A 125 14.67 -15.57 2.39
CA GLU A 125 15.11 -16.87 1.87
C GLU A 125 16.15 -16.70 0.75
N ALA A 126 15.93 -15.77 -0.18
CA ALA A 126 16.85 -15.48 -1.28
C ALA A 126 18.16 -14.82 -0.84
N ARG A 127 18.14 -14.03 0.25
CA ARG A 127 19.33 -13.32 0.76
C ARG A 127 20.19 -14.15 1.71
N GLY A 128 19.63 -15.19 2.31
CA GLY A 128 20.28 -15.92 3.40
C GLY A 128 20.46 -15.03 4.63
N SER A 129 19.49 -15.05 5.56
CA SER A 129 19.61 -14.53 6.93
C SER A 129 20.46 -13.25 7.09
N GLN A 130 20.06 -12.13 6.49
CA GLN A 130 20.63 -10.82 6.86
C GLN A 130 19.54 -9.77 7.04
N GLU A 131 19.37 -9.39 8.31
CA GLU A 131 18.62 -8.25 8.91
C GLU A 131 17.85 -7.33 7.94
N SER A 132 16.53 -7.51 7.84
CA SER A 132 15.61 -6.48 7.28
C SER A 132 14.17 -6.54 7.85
N GLN A 133 13.90 -7.39 8.86
CA GLN A 133 12.53 -7.65 9.34
C GLN A 133 11.87 -6.48 10.10
N LEU A 134 12.63 -5.50 10.59
CA LEU A 134 12.10 -4.49 11.53
C LEU A 134 11.35 -3.32 10.86
N GLN A 135 11.64 -3.01 9.59
CA GLN A 135 11.13 -1.78 8.96
C GLN A 135 9.72 -1.95 8.34
N VAL A 136 9.38 -3.14 7.84
CA VAL A 136 8.08 -3.41 7.21
C VAL A 136 6.99 -3.64 8.24
N ARG A 137 7.27 -4.40 9.29
CA ARG A 137 6.32 -4.67 10.37
C ARG A 137 5.83 -3.38 11.02
N HIS A 138 6.71 -2.39 11.21
CA HIS A 138 6.35 -1.08 11.74
C HIS A 138 5.50 -0.25 10.75
N THR A 139 5.84 -0.27 9.45
CA THR A 139 5.12 0.47 8.41
C THR A 139 3.71 -0.08 8.17
N VAL A 140 3.58 -1.41 8.13
CA VAL A 140 2.31 -2.11 7.93
C VAL A 140 1.40 -1.99 9.17
N HIS A 141 1.95 -2.20 10.37
CA HIS A 141 1.18 -2.10 11.62
C HIS A 141 0.68 -0.67 11.88
N THR A 142 1.51 0.35 11.60
CA THR A 142 1.09 1.75 11.74
C THR A 142 -0.02 2.09 10.75
N ARG A 143 0.03 1.57 9.51
CA ARG A 143 -0.97 1.84 8.46
C ARG A 143 -2.30 1.12 8.66
N ILE A 144 -2.30 -0.11 9.19
CA ILE A 144 -3.53 -0.83 9.59
C ILE A 144 -4.21 -0.10 10.77
N HIS A 145 -3.44 0.47 11.68
CA HIS A 145 -3.98 1.29 12.77
C HIS A 145 -4.61 2.59 12.26
N THR A 146 -4.03 3.24 11.24
CA THR A 146 -4.63 4.42 10.59
C THR A 146 -5.97 4.06 9.91
N LEU A 147 -6.06 2.91 9.24
CA LEU A 147 -7.31 2.45 8.61
C LEU A 147 -8.43 2.16 9.64
N HIS A 148 -8.11 1.58 10.79
CA HIS A 148 -9.08 1.37 11.87
C HIS A 148 -9.51 2.67 12.57
N ASN A 149 -8.62 3.66 12.70
CA ASN A 149 -8.99 4.97 13.23
C ASN A 149 -9.87 5.78 12.26
N VAL A 150 -9.64 5.62 10.96
CA VAL A 150 -10.42 6.28 9.89
C VAL A 150 -11.82 5.66 9.74
N HIS A 151 -11.97 4.35 9.94
CA HIS A 151 -13.28 3.69 10.02
C HIS A 151 -14.15 4.31 11.14
N ASN A 152 -13.56 4.67 12.28
CA ASN A 152 -14.28 5.36 13.34
C ASN A 152 -14.69 6.78 12.94
N GLN A 153 -13.80 7.57 12.32
CA GLN A 153 -14.10 8.96 11.95
C GLN A 153 -15.21 9.11 10.90
N MET A 154 -15.39 8.11 10.02
CA MET A 154 -16.48 8.09 9.03
C MET A 154 -17.86 7.81 9.66
N TYR A 155 -17.91 7.14 10.82
CA TYR A 155 -19.16 6.79 11.53
C TYR A 155 -19.52 7.75 12.69
N TYR A 156 -18.58 8.50 13.25
CA TYR A 156 -18.87 9.41 14.38
C TYR A 156 -19.73 10.63 14.02
N THR A 157 -19.87 10.99 12.74
CA THR A 157 -20.77 12.07 12.31
C THR A 157 -22.21 11.63 12.04
N LYS A 158 -22.52 10.32 12.06
CA LYS A 158 -23.91 9.82 11.99
C LYS A 158 -24.62 9.75 13.36
N LYS A 159 -23.92 9.99 14.48
CA LYS A 159 -24.50 9.89 15.83
C LYS A 159 -24.90 11.22 16.48
N HIS A 160 -24.63 12.36 15.84
CA HIS A 160 -24.87 13.69 16.42
C HIS A 160 -25.68 14.64 15.54
N THR A 161 -26.43 14.09 14.58
CA THR A 161 -27.63 14.70 13.98
C THR A 161 -28.85 13.89 14.38
#